data_AF-A0A0X3PYK1-F1
#
_entry.id   AF-A0A0X3PYK1-F1
#
_cell.length_a   1.000
_cell.length_b   1.000
_cell.length_c   1.000
_cell.angle_alpha   90.00
_cell.angle_beta   90.00
_cell.angle_gamma   90.00
#
_symmetry.space_group_name_H-M   'P 1'
#
loop_
_entity.id
_entity.type
_entity.pdbx_description
1 polymer ?
#
loop_
_entity_poly.entity_id
_entity_poly.type
_entity_poly.pdbx_seq_one_letter_code
_entity_poly.pdbx_strand_id
1 'polypeptide(L)'
;MINSIFIINRDREVLLEKHWKTITPRSVLDFICEGESKLTEIKDIPPVVECSNGLFLLNVYHNGIFLVAVCAAEVSPLLVIELLNQIVFILEDYYGALSETIILDNLVGAFELLDEMLDNGFPMSTESNILKELIKPPKLLRSITDAVTGRHSGVTSTLPANQLTNIRWRRSGVKYTNNEAFFDITEKINAIIDRSGTVLLADVEGSVGSFIYLSIFAKFTGMTN
;
A
#
# COMPACT_ATOMS: atom_id res chain seq x y z
N MET A 1 -12.21 -11.76 4.81
CA MET A 1 -11.19 -11.55 5.85
C MET A 1 -11.38 -10.15 6.41
N ILE A 2 -11.34 -9.13 5.55
CA ILE A 2 -11.73 -7.76 5.87
C ILE A 2 -13.20 -7.57 5.46
N ASN A 3 -14.00 -6.89 6.29
CA ASN A 3 -15.38 -6.54 5.95
C ASN A 3 -15.44 -5.16 5.31
N SER A 4 -14.65 -4.22 5.83
CA SER A 4 -14.68 -2.82 5.40
C SER A 4 -13.33 -2.16 5.62
N ILE A 5 -13.02 -1.15 4.81
CA ILE A 5 -11.88 -0.24 4.98
C ILE A 5 -12.43 1.18 5.06
N PHE A 6 -11.94 1.93 6.04
CA PHE A 6 -12.17 3.35 6.19
C PHE A 6 -10.85 4.10 6.04
N ILE A 7 -10.88 5.23 5.33
CA ILE A 7 -9.79 6.19 5.27
C ILE A 7 -10.29 7.46 5.96
N ILE A 8 -9.62 7.84 7.04
CA ILE A 8 -10.03 8.97 7.89
C ILE A 8 -8.88 9.97 8.07
N ASN A 9 -9.21 11.25 8.15
CA ASN A 9 -8.23 12.29 8.48
C ASN A 9 -8.02 12.40 10.00
N ARG A 10 -7.11 13.29 10.43
CA ARG A 10 -6.87 13.58 11.86
C ARG A 10 -8.10 14.16 12.58
N ASP A 11 -8.97 14.84 11.84
CA ASP A 11 -10.18 15.46 12.36
C ASP A 11 -11.35 14.47 12.48
N ARG A 12 -11.09 13.17 12.23
CA ARG A 12 -12.06 12.06 12.32
C ARG A 12 -13.12 12.08 11.24
N GLU A 13 -12.90 12.84 10.18
CA GLU A 13 -13.76 12.84 9.01
C GLU A 13 -13.43 11.65 8.13
N VAL A 14 -14.48 10.94 7.71
CA VAL A 14 -14.36 9.79 6.80
C VAL A 14 -14.22 10.32 5.38
N LEU A 15 -13.02 10.20 4.82
CA LEU A 15 -12.70 10.59 3.46
C LEU A 15 -13.18 9.54 2.44
N LEU A 16 -13.02 8.26 2.79
CA LEU A 16 -13.45 7.14 1.97
C LEU A 16 -13.89 5.98 2.87
N GLU A 17 -14.97 5.30 2.51
CA GLU A 17 -15.38 4.03 3.12
C GLU A 17 -15.74 3.01 2.03
N LYS A 18 -15.22 1.80 2.17
CA LYS A 18 -15.51 0.70 1.26
C LYS A 18 -15.93 -0.53 2.06
N HIS A 19 -17.02 -1.16 1.64
CA HIS A 19 -17.57 -2.37 2.25
C HIS A 19 -17.60 -3.49 1.21
N TRP A 20 -17.08 -4.68 1.55
CA TRP A 20 -17.09 -5.86 0.68
C TRP A 20 -18.13 -6.90 1.08
N LYS A 21 -18.43 -7.01 2.37
CA LYS A 21 -19.33 -8.06 2.91
C LYS A 21 -20.61 -7.50 3.48
N THR A 22 -20.47 -6.76 4.57
CA THR A 22 -21.56 -6.17 5.32
C THR A 22 -21.25 -4.70 5.50
N ILE A 23 -22.31 -3.88 5.49
CA ILE A 23 -22.17 -2.45 5.76
C ILE A 23 -21.78 -2.32 7.23
N THR A 24 -20.58 -1.79 7.48
CA THR A 24 -20.09 -1.53 8.82
C THR A 24 -20.47 -0.10 9.20
N PRO A 25 -21.14 0.13 10.34
CA PRO A 25 -21.50 1.47 10.77
C PRO A 25 -20.25 2.28 11.15
N ARG A 26 -20.25 3.58 10.83
CA ARG A 26 -19.14 4.49 11.16
C ARG A 26 -18.87 4.62 12.66
N SER A 27 -19.86 4.33 13.51
CA SER A 27 -19.70 4.31 14.97
C SER A 27 -18.64 3.31 15.47
N VAL A 28 -18.22 2.36 14.63
CA VAL A 28 -17.08 1.48 14.98
C VAL A 28 -15.78 2.27 15.11
N LEU A 29 -15.66 3.42 14.43
CA LEU A 29 -14.46 4.26 14.49
C LEU A 29 -14.33 4.98 15.84
N ASP A 30 -15.41 5.08 16.61
CA ASP A 30 -15.40 5.68 17.95
C ASP A 30 -14.46 4.93 18.89
N PHE A 31 -14.29 3.61 18.72
CA PHE A 31 -13.36 2.81 19.53
C PHE A 31 -11.88 3.21 19.32
N ILE A 32 -11.51 3.61 18.09
CA ILE A 32 -10.18 4.16 17.81
C ILE A 32 -10.07 5.56 18.41
N CYS A 33 -11.09 6.38 18.25
CA CYS A 33 -11.13 7.75 18.75
C CYS A 33 -11.08 7.83 20.29
N GLU A 34 -11.73 6.89 20.99
CA GLU A 34 -11.65 6.74 22.44
C GLU A 34 -10.24 6.31 22.88
N GLY A 35 -9.59 5.43 22.11
CA GLY A 35 -8.19 5.07 22.29
C GLY A 35 -7.30 6.29 22.19
N GLU A 36 -7.41 7.05 21.10
CA GLU A 36 -6.68 8.30 20.87
C GLU A 36 -6.83 9.30 22.01
N SER A 37 -8.07 9.51 22.47
CA SER A 37 -8.36 10.54 23.48
C SER A 37 -7.73 10.24 24.84
N LYS A 38 -7.33 8.99 25.08
CA LYS A 38 -6.62 8.54 26.29
C LYS A 38 -5.09 8.65 26.16
N LEU A 39 -4.59 8.92 24.96
CA LEU A 39 -3.17 8.89 24.62
C LEU A 39 -2.66 10.30 24.33
N THR A 40 -1.35 10.51 24.58
CA THR A 40 -0.73 11.83 24.39
C THR A 40 -0.22 12.01 22.97
N GLU A 41 0.22 10.91 22.33
CA GLU A 41 0.69 10.92 20.94
C GLU A 41 -0.11 9.94 20.07
N ILE A 42 -0.30 10.31 18.80
CA ILE A 42 -0.93 9.45 17.77
C ILE A 42 -0.21 8.10 17.61
N LYS A 43 1.11 8.08 17.86
CA LYS A 43 1.94 6.86 17.76
C LYS A 43 1.60 5.81 18.82
N ASP A 44 0.90 6.19 19.87
CA ASP A 44 0.56 5.29 20.97
C ASP A 44 -0.72 4.49 20.69
N ILE A 45 -1.46 4.82 19.61
CA ILE A 45 -2.68 4.11 19.24
C ILE A 45 -2.29 2.65 18.92
N PRO A 46 -2.91 1.67 19.59
CA PRO A 46 -2.64 0.28 19.29
C PRO A 46 -2.97 -0.02 17.82
N PRO A 47 -2.08 -0.71 17.08
CA PRO A 47 -2.34 -1.06 15.68
C PRO A 47 -3.53 -2.03 15.53
N VAL A 48 -3.95 -2.66 16.63
CA VAL A 48 -5.13 -3.52 16.73
C VAL A 48 -5.97 -3.08 17.91
N VAL A 49 -7.25 -2.80 17.66
CA VAL A 49 -8.24 -2.41 18.67
C VAL A 49 -9.40 -3.40 18.62
N GLU A 50 -9.66 -4.09 19.73
CA GLU A 50 -10.81 -4.96 19.89
C GLU A 50 -12.03 -4.14 20.31
N CYS A 51 -13.15 -4.32 19.60
CA CYS A 51 -14.41 -3.65 19.89
C CYS A 51 -15.32 -4.55 20.73
N SER A 52 -16.17 -3.92 21.55
CA SER A 52 -17.11 -4.64 22.44
C SER A 52 -18.15 -5.49 21.70
N ASN A 53 -18.35 -5.26 20.41
CA ASN A 53 -19.26 -6.03 19.54
C ASN A 53 -18.59 -7.22 18.83
N GLY A 54 -17.35 -7.57 19.21
CA GLY A 54 -16.60 -8.70 18.62
C GLY A 54 -15.98 -8.37 17.25
N LEU A 55 -15.87 -7.10 16.90
CA LEU A 55 -15.13 -6.63 15.73
C LEU A 55 -13.68 -6.30 16.12
N PHE A 56 -12.77 -6.49 15.17
CA PHE A 56 -11.37 -6.08 15.29
C PHE A 56 -11.09 -4.96 14.30
N LEU A 57 -10.49 -3.89 14.79
CA LEU A 57 -10.03 -2.77 13.99
C LEU A 57 -8.51 -2.83 13.89
N LEU A 58 -8.00 -2.86 12.68
CA LEU A 58 -6.57 -2.82 12.41
C LEU A 58 -6.28 -1.53 11.68
N ASN A 59 -5.30 -0.77 12.16
CA ASN A 59 -5.04 0.56 11.64
C ASN A 59 -3.57 0.80 11.34
N VAL A 60 -3.33 1.62 10.32
CA VAL A 60 -2.03 2.21 10.01
C VAL A 60 -2.22 3.71 9.85
N TYR A 61 -1.22 4.47 10.28
CA TYR A 61 -1.20 5.92 10.21
C TYR A 61 -0.08 6.39 9.31
N HIS A 62 -0.41 7.15 8.27
CA HIS A 62 0.54 7.66 7.29
C HIS A 62 0.19 9.09 6.90
N ASN A 63 1.15 10.02 7.03
CA ASN A 63 1.01 11.42 6.60
C ASN A 63 -0.26 12.16 7.08
N GLY A 64 -0.77 11.84 8.28
CA GLY A 64 -1.99 12.47 8.80
C GLY A 64 -3.29 11.77 8.41
N ILE A 65 -3.20 10.59 7.83
CA ILE A 65 -4.35 9.79 7.41
C ILE A 65 -4.26 8.44 8.10
N PHE A 66 -5.39 7.97 8.62
CA PHE A 66 -5.53 6.60 9.08
C PHE A 66 -6.24 5.77 8.02
N LEU A 67 -5.69 4.59 7.76
CA LEU A 67 -6.40 3.53 7.08
C LEU A 67 -6.79 2.50 8.13
N VAL A 68 -8.07 2.19 8.21
CA VAL A 68 -8.66 1.30 9.22
C VAL A 68 -9.37 0.15 8.52
N ALA A 69 -8.90 -1.07 8.71
CA ALA A 69 -9.59 -2.29 8.31
C ALA A 69 -10.46 -2.82 9.45
N VAL A 70 -11.69 -3.22 9.13
CA VAL A 70 -12.62 -3.86 10.05
C VAL A 70 -12.72 -5.34 9.73
N CYS A 71 -12.45 -6.19 10.72
CA CYS A 71 -12.53 -7.64 10.62
C CYS A 71 -13.57 -8.16 11.62
N ALA A 72 -14.45 -9.06 11.18
CA ALA A 72 -15.49 -9.68 12.02
C ALA A 72 -15.16 -11.11 12.45
N ALA A 73 -13.94 -11.58 12.17
CA ALA A 73 -13.43 -12.89 12.53
C ALA A 73 -11.93 -12.75 12.82
N GLU A 74 -11.36 -13.74 13.52
CA GLU A 74 -9.92 -13.80 13.73
C GLU A 74 -9.17 -13.91 12.40
N VAL A 75 -8.17 -13.04 12.24
CA VAL A 75 -7.31 -12.95 11.07
C VAL A 75 -5.89 -12.67 11.54
N SER A 76 -4.88 -13.05 10.75
CA SER A 76 -3.49 -12.69 11.04
C SER A 76 -3.34 -11.15 11.03
N PRO A 77 -3.04 -10.48 12.16
CA PRO A 77 -2.98 -9.03 12.20
C PRO A 77 -1.91 -8.46 11.29
N LEU A 78 -0.75 -9.13 11.22
CA LEU A 78 0.36 -8.72 10.37
C LEU A 78 -0.01 -8.74 8.88
N LEU A 79 -0.82 -9.70 8.44
CA LEU A 79 -1.28 -9.76 7.05
C LEU A 79 -2.13 -8.53 6.70
N VAL A 80 -3.03 -8.12 7.60
CA VAL A 80 -3.91 -6.97 7.37
C VAL A 80 -3.13 -5.66 7.46
N ILE A 81 -2.23 -5.53 8.44
CA ILE A 81 -1.37 -4.34 8.58
C ILE A 81 -0.49 -4.16 7.34
N GLU A 82 0.13 -5.24 6.86
CA GLU A 82 0.93 -5.21 5.63
C GLU A 82 0.08 -4.82 4.42
N LEU A 83 -1.13 -5.37 4.29
CA LEU A 83 -2.05 -4.99 3.24
C LEU A 83 -2.40 -3.49 3.29
N LEU A 84 -2.66 -2.95 4.48
CA LEU A 84 -2.97 -1.53 4.64
C LEU A 84 -1.77 -0.65 4.23
N ASN A 85 -0.55 -1.00 4.64
CA ASN A 85 0.66 -0.32 4.18
C ASN A 85 0.84 -0.44 2.66
N GLN A 86 0.53 -1.59 2.08
CA GLN A 86 0.58 -1.79 0.63
C GLN A 86 -0.46 -0.93 -0.10
N ILE A 87 -1.66 -0.75 0.45
CA ILE A 87 -2.66 0.18 -0.10
C ILE A 87 -2.12 1.61 -0.08
N VAL A 88 -1.53 2.05 1.03
CA VAL A 88 -0.87 3.37 1.11
C VAL A 88 0.19 3.51 0.02
N PHE A 89 1.09 2.54 -0.10
CA PHE A 89 2.14 2.54 -1.10
C PHE A 89 1.59 2.65 -2.54
N ILE A 90 0.56 1.87 -2.87
CA ILE A 90 -0.08 1.91 -4.20
C ILE A 90 -0.74 3.27 -4.45
N LEU A 91 -1.48 3.82 -3.49
CA LEU A 91 -2.09 5.14 -3.63
C LEU A 91 -1.03 6.22 -3.86
N GLU A 92 0.09 6.17 -3.13
CA GLU A 92 1.17 7.13 -3.32
C GLU A 92 1.88 6.98 -4.67
N ASP A 93 2.06 5.75 -5.13
CA ASP A 93 2.66 5.46 -6.43
C ASP A 93 1.77 5.90 -7.62
N TYR A 94 0.46 6.01 -7.40
CA TYR A 94 -0.49 6.56 -8.39
C TYR A 94 -0.55 8.08 -8.35
N TYR A 95 -0.76 8.64 -7.16
CA TYR A 95 -1.19 10.03 -7.00
C TYR A 95 -0.10 10.95 -6.44
N GLY A 96 0.95 10.40 -5.82
CA GLY A 96 1.96 11.13 -5.05
C GLY A 96 1.68 11.07 -3.55
N ALA A 97 2.43 11.84 -2.76
CA ALA A 97 2.33 11.81 -1.30
C ALA A 97 0.87 11.90 -0.81
N LEU A 98 0.48 10.96 0.05
CA LEU A 98 -0.91 10.83 0.48
C LEU A 98 -1.32 12.03 1.35
N SER A 99 -2.39 12.70 0.96
CA SER A 99 -3.03 13.78 1.72
C SER A 99 -4.55 13.72 1.52
N GLU A 100 -5.27 14.43 2.40
CA GLU A 100 -6.73 14.51 2.32
C GLU A 100 -7.22 14.98 0.94
N THR A 101 -6.61 16.06 0.43
CA THR A 101 -6.92 16.60 -0.89
C THR A 101 -6.69 15.58 -2.00
N ILE A 102 -5.58 14.83 -1.92
CA ILE A 102 -5.23 13.83 -2.94
C ILE A 102 -6.26 12.69 -2.98
N ILE A 103 -6.74 12.22 -1.81
CA ILE A 103 -7.77 11.19 -1.75
C ILE A 103 -9.09 11.70 -2.34
N LEU A 104 -9.53 12.89 -1.93
CA LEU A 104 -10.80 13.46 -2.38
C LEU A 104 -10.80 13.76 -3.89
N ASP A 105 -9.70 14.30 -4.42
CA ASP A 105 -9.54 14.59 -5.84
C ASP A 105 -9.51 13.32 -6.71
N ASN A 106 -9.11 12.17 -6.13
CA ASN A 106 -8.95 10.90 -6.85
C ASN A 106 -9.86 9.79 -6.31
N LEU A 107 -10.99 10.16 -5.69
CA LEU A 107 -11.86 9.23 -4.95
C LEU A 107 -12.30 8.02 -5.79
N VAL A 108 -12.69 8.27 -7.05
CA VAL A 108 -13.13 7.21 -7.98
C VAL A 108 -12.00 6.22 -8.24
N GLY A 109 -10.80 6.70 -8.52
CA GLY A 109 -9.64 5.83 -8.76
C GLY A 109 -9.18 5.09 -7.52
N ALA A 110 -9.30 5.70 -6.33
CA ALA A 110 -9.06 5.00 -5.07
C ALA A 110 -10.05 3.83 -4.86
N PHE A 111 -11.34 4.02 -5.20
CA PHE A 111 -12.32 2.93 -5.17
C PHE A 111 -12.00 1.82 -6.16
N GLU A 112 -11.67 2.16 -7.40
CA GLU A 112 -11.27 1.19 -8.43
C GLU A 112 -10.05 0.37 -7.97
N LEU A 113 -9.04 1.03 -7.38
CA LEU A 113 -7.87 0.36 -6.84
C LEU A 113 -8.23 -0.58 -5.69
N LEU A 114 -9.07 -0.15 -4.75
CA LEU A 114 -9.51 -1.01 -3.65
C LEU A 114 -10.29 -2.24 -4.14
N ASP A 115 -11.14 -2.07 -5.16
CA ASP A 115 -11.88 -3.18 -5.77
C ASP A 115 -10.98 -4.20 -6.49
N GLU A 116 -9.92 -3.74 -7.15
CA GLU A 116 -8.96 -4.64 -7.80
C GLU A 116 -8.00 -5.29 -6.79
N MET A 117 -7.63 -4.56 -5.74
CA MET A 117 -6.73 -5.07 -4.69
C MET A 117 -7.41 -6.12 -3.80
N LEU A 118 -8.70 -5.98 -3.54
CA LEU A 118 -9.47 -6.89 -2.67
C LEU A 118 -10.72 -7.44 -3.36
N ASP A 119 -10.82 -8.76 -3.43
CA ASP A 119 -12.05 -9.46 -3.80
C ASP A 119 -12.73 -10.04 -2.56
N ASN A 120 -13.98 -9.64 -2.31
CA ASN A 120 -14.76 -10.05 -1.13
C ASN A 120 -13.99 -9.89 0.21
N GLY A 121 -13.14 -8.86 0.28
CA GLY A 121 -12.29 -8.56 1.42
C GLY A 121 -11.13 -9.52 1.62
N PHE A 122 -10.67 -10.20 0.56
CA PHE A 122 -9.43 -10.97 0.51
C PHE A 122 -8.45 -10.31 -0.49
N PRO A 123 -7.15 -10.18 -0.16
CA PRO A 123 -6.17 -9.60 -1.07
C PRO A 123 -6.02 -10.45 -2.32
N MET A 124 -6.06 -9.81 -3.49
CA MET A 124 -5.87 -10.47 -4.79
C MET A 124 -4.68 -9.89 -5.55
N SER A 125 -4.82 -8.70 -6.12
CA SER A 125 -3.80 -8.04 -6.95
C SER A 125 -3.17 -6.85 -6.21
N THR A 126 -2.01 -7.04 -5.56
CA THR A 126 -1.34 -5.96 -4.82
C THR A 126 -0.10 -5.39 -5.51
N GLU A 127 0.15 -5.81 -6.76
CA GLU A 127 1.35 -5.48 -7.52
C GLU A 127 1.13 -4.23 -8.36
N SER A 128 1.87 -3.15 -8.06
CA SER A 128 1.73 -1.85 -8.74
C SER A 128 1.76 -1.96 -10.26
N ASN A 129 2.67 -2.76 -10.82
CA ASN A 129 2.81 -2.89 -12.27
C ASN A 129 1.58 -3.51 -12.94
N ILE A 130 0.93 -4.48 -12.28
CA ILE A 130 -0.32 -5.07 -12.77
C ILE A 130 -1.45 -4.07 -12.62
N LEU A 131 -1.57 -3.45 -11.44
CA LEU A 131 -2.60 -2.45 -11.19
C LEU A 131 -2.54 -1.32 -12.22
N LYS A 132 -1.35 -0.82 -12.57
CA LYS A 132 -1.17 0.28 -13.54
C LYS A 132 -1.53 -0.10 -14.97
N GLU A 133 -1.53 -1.39 -15.30
CA GLU A 133 -2.02 -1.90 -16.59
C GLU A 133 -3.56 -2.05 -16.58
N LEU A 134 -4.14 -2.40 -15.42
CA LEU A 134 -5.59 -2.55 -15.25
C LEU A 134 -6.31 -1.21 -15.12
N ILE A 135 -5.79 -0.35 -14.25
CA ILE A 135 -6.30 0.97 -13.88
C ILE A 135 -5.20 1.97 -14.18
N LYS A 136 -5.34 2.71 -15.28
CA LYS A 136 -4.31 3.65 -15.73
C LYS A 136 -4.23 4.86 -14.79
N PRO A 137 -3.07 5.16 -14.19
CA PRO A 137 -2.90 6.36 -13.38
C PRO A 137 -3.11 7.64 -14.21
N PRO A 138 -3.60 8.74 -13.61
CA PRO A 138 -3.93 9.98 -14.31
C PRO A 138 -2.75 10.56 -15.12
N LYS A 139 -1.52 10.39 -14.62
CA LYS A 139 -0.30 10.87 -15.28
C LYS A 139 -0.02 10.18 -16.62
N LEU A 140 -0.52 8.95 -16.83
CA LEU A 140 -0.35 8.18 -18.06
C LEU A 140 -1.42 8.47 -19.12
N LEU A 141 -2.53 9.12 -18.76
CA LEU A 141 -3.65 9.45 -19.66
C LEU A 141 -3.39 10.66 -20.58
N ARG A 142 -2.16 11.18 -20.62
CA ARG A 142 -1.75 12.21 -21.60
C ARG A 142 -1.36 11.63 -22.96
N SER A 143 -1.64 10.35 -23.22
CA SER A 143 -1.57 9.81 -24.57
C SER A 143 -2.77 10.31 -25.37
N ILE A 144 -2.48 11.05 -26.43
CA ILE A 144 -3.38 11.74 -27.37
C ILE A 144 -4.44 10.79 -27.99
N THR A 145 -4.30 9.48 -27.77
CA THR A 145 -5.18 8.40 -28.20
C THR A 145 -6.55 8.38 -27.52
N ASP A 146 -6.67 8.80 -26.25
CA ASP A 146 -7.94 8.69 -25.51
C ASP A 146 -8.92 9.80 -25.91
N ALA A 147 -8.41 10.96 -26.30
CA ALA A 147 -9.20 12.06 -26.86
C ALA A 147 -9.84 11.73 -28.23
N VAL A 148 -9.25 10.79 -28.98
CA VAL A 148 -9.71 10.40 -30.32
C VAL A 148 -10.69 9.21 -30.28
N THR A 149 -10.69 8.41 -29.20
CA THR A 149 -11.48 7.17 -29.11
C THR A 149 -12.72 7.27 -28.22
N GLY A 150 -12.93 8.39 -27.52
CA GLY A 150 -14.12 8.63 -26.69
C GLY A 150 -14.25 7.68 -25.48
N ARG A 151 -13.15 7.01 -25.09
CA ARG A 151 -13.13 6.12 -23.92
C ARG A 151 -12.79 6.92 -22.68
N HIS A 152 -13.79 7.15 -21.83
CA HIS A 152 -13.66 7.91 -20.58
C HIS A 152 -13.31 7.07 -19.35
N SER A 153 -13.23 5.73 -19.46
CA SER A 153 -12.86 4.85 -18.34
C SER A 153 -11.36 4.55 -18.35
N GLY A 154 -10.67 4.89 -17.26
CA GLY A 154 -9.25 4.54 -17.03
C GLY A 154 -8.99 3.03 -16.85
N VAL A 155 -10.07 2.24 -16.77
CA VAL A 155 -10.08 0.78 -16.65
C VAL A 155 -9.95 0.13 -18.03
N THR A 156 -8.99 -0.80 -18.17
CA THR A 156 -8.78 -1.58 -19.39
C THR A 156 -9.78 -2.73 -19.53
N SER A 157 -10.14 -3.09 -20.76
CA SER A 157 -10.99 -4.27 -21.04
C SER A 157 -10.18 -5.56 -21.28
N THR A 158 -8.85 -5.49 -21.23
CA THR A 158 -7.95 -6.61 -21.53
C THR A 158 -7.04 -6.89 -20.35
N LEU A 159 -7.03 -8.13 -19.88
CA LEU A 159 -6.18 -8.55 -18.76
C LEU A 159 -4.69 -8.42 -19.11
N PRO A 160 -3.85 -7.85 -18.22
CA PRO A 160 -2.40 -7.86 -18.33
C PRO A 160 -1.84 -9.25 -18.60
N ALA A 161 -0.90 -9.35 -19.53
CA ALA A 161 -0.28 -10.62 -19.92
C ALA A 161 0.34 -11.38 -18.73
N ASN A 162 0.78 -10.63 -17.71
CA ASN A 162 1.48 -11.19 -16.55
C ASN A 162 0.58 -11.47 -15.34
N GLN A 163 -0.72 -11.13 -15.39
CA GLN A 163 -1.64 -11.28 -14.25
C GLN A 163 -1.79 -12.75 -13.81
N LEU A 164 -1.80 -13.68 -14.76
CA LEU A 164 -1.93 -15.12 -14.53
C LEU A 164 -0.57 -15.83 -14.42
N THR A 165 0.52 -15.08 -14.39
CA THR A 165 1.88 -15.64 -14.33
C THR A 165 2.47 -15.47 -12.93
N ASN A 166 3.57 -16.18 -12.66
CA ASN A 166 4.35 -15.97 -11.44
C ASN A 166 5.24 -14.72 -11.49
N ILE A 167 5.24 -13.96 -12.59
CA ILE A 167 6.07 -12.77 -12.79
C ILE A 167 5.18 -11.53 -12.73
N ARG A 168 4.68 -11.25 -11.52
CA ARG A 168 3.73 -10.15 -11.31
C ARG A 168 4.36 -8.78 -11.04
N TRP A 169 5.60 -8.79 -10.57
CA TRP A 169 6.36 -7.59 -10.21
C TRP A 169 6.88 -6.78 -11.41
N ARG A 170 6.80 -7.30 -12.65
CA ARG A 170 7.40 -6.67 -13.85
C ARG A 170 6.47 -6.75 -15.05
N ARG A 171 6.41 -5.65 -15.81
CA ARG A 171 5.64 -5.56 -17.05
C ARG A 171 6.26 -6.38 -18.17
N SER A 172 5.41 -6.88 -19.07
CA SER A 172 5.86 -7.60 -20.27
C SER A 172 6.31 -6.62 -21.36
N GLY A 173 7.26 -7.04 -22.20
CA GLY A 173 7.65 -6.29 -23.39
C GLY A 173 8.39 -4.96 -23.16
N VAL A 174 8.91 -4.72 -21.95
CA VAL A 174 9.70 -3.52 -21.63
C VAL A 174 10.95 -3.46 -22.54
N LYS A 175 11.20 -2.31 -23.16
CA LYS A 175 12.38 -2.06 -24.00
C LYS A 175 13.08 -0.78 -23.56
N TYR A 176 14.40 -0.87 -23.42
CA TYR A 176 15.29 0.27 -23.16
C TYR A 176 16.33 0.37 -24.27
N THR A 177 16.76 1.60 -24.59
CA THR A 177 17.82 1.85 -25.57
C THR A 177 19.15 1.26 -25.11
N ASN A 178 19.49 1.49 -23.84
CA ASN A 178 20.65 0.93 -23.18
C ASN A 178 20.18 0.02 -22.04
N ASN A 179 20.82 -1.14 -21.92
CA ASN A 179 20.51 -2.08 -20.86
C ASN A 179 21.50 -1.87 -19.71
N GLU A 180 21.04 -1.30 -18.61
CA GLU A 180 21.87 -0.93 -17.46
C GLU A 180 21.20 -1.36 -16.15
N ALA A 181 22.01 -1.72 -15.16
CA ALA A 181 21.55 -2.12 -13.84
C ALA A 181 22.46 -1.47 -12.79
N PHE A 182 21.87 -0.67 -11.91
CA PHE A 182 22.56 0.00 -10.82
C PHE A 182 22.17 -0.67 -9.51
N PHE A 183 23.16 -0.91 -8.65
CA PHE A 183 22.99 -1.51 -7.34
C PHE A 183 23.62 -0.60 -6.29
N ASP A 184 22.81 -0.15 -5.34
CA ASP A 184 23.26 0.65 -4.21
C ASP A 184 23.26 -0.23 -2.97
N ILE A 185 24.45 -0.48 -2.43
CA ILE A 185 24.64 -1.27 -1.22
C ILE A 185 24.80 -0.28 -0.06
N THR A 186 23.82 -0.27 0.84
CA THR A 186 23.79 0.62 2.01
C THR A 186 23.92 -0.21 3.27
N GLU A 187 24.95 0.06 4.07
CA GLU A 187 25.17 -0.55 5.38
C GLU A 187 25.03 0.49 6.48
N LYS A 188 24.25 0.17 7.50
CA LYS A 188 24.01 1.02 8.66
C LYS A 188 24.44 0.30 9.92
N ILE A 189 25.41 0.87 10.62
CA ILE A 189 25.92 0.32 11.88
C ILE A 189 25.15 0.95 13.03
N ASN A 190 24.41 0.12 13.77
CA ASN A 190 23.69 0.51 14.97
C ASN A 190 24.53 0.08 16.18
N ALA A 191 25.06 1.03 16.96
CA ALA A 191 25.86 0.73 18.13
C ALA A 191 25.43 1.52 19.36
N ILE A 192 25.37 0.85 20.52
CA ILE A 192 25.17 1.46 21.83
C ILE A 192 26.46 1.30 22.60
N ILE A 193 27.08 2.43 22.96
CA ILE A 193 28.34 2.47 23.70
C ILE A 193 28.08 3.12 25.05
N ASP A 194 28.56 2.50 26.13
CA ASP A 194 28.41 3.05 27.47
C ASP A 194 29.40 4.21 27.73
N ARG A 195 29.29 4.84 28.90
CA ARG A 195 30.16 5.96 29.29
C ARG A 195 31.63 5.56 29.50
N SER A 196 31.92 4.27 29.66
CA SER A 196 33.28 3.73 29.81
C SER A 196 33.95 3.43 28.46
N GLY A 197 33.19 3.52 27.36
CA GLY A 197 33.66 3.16 26.02
C GLY A 197 33.41 1.69 25.67
N THR A 198 32.69 0.94 26.51
CA THR A 198 32.34 -0.45 26.25
C THR A 198 31.13 -0.51 25.31
N VAL A 199 31.25 -1.28 24.23
CA VAL A 199 30.15 -1.52 23.28
C VAL A 199 29.16 -2.49 23.93
N LEU A 200 27.95 -2.02 24.19
CA LEU A 200 26.86 -2.82 24.76
C LEU A 200 26.10 -3.59 23.67
N LEU A 201 25.94 -2.98 22.50
CA LEU A 201 25.30 -3.56 21.34
C LEU A 201 25.96 -3.00 20.09
N ALA A 202 26.23 -3.85 19.10
CA ALA A 202 26.63 -3.45 17.76
C ALA A 202 25.99 -4.42 16.77
N ASP A 203 25.22 -3.88 15.84
CA ASP A 203 24.57 -4.61 14.76
C ASP A 203 24.73 -3.85 13.44
N VAL A 204 24.73 -4.59 12.33
CA VAL A 204 24.86 -4.02 10.99
C VAL A 204 23.63 -4.38 10.19
N GLU A 205 22.87 -3.36 9.81
CA GLU A 205 21.71 -3.48 8.94
C GLU A 205 22.14 -3.16 7.50
N GLY A 206 22.11 -4.16 6.63
CA GLY A 206 22.46 -4.03 5.21
C GLY A 206 21.21 -4.03 4.33
N SER A 207 21.20 -3.17 3.31
CA SER A 207 20.16 -3.16 2.28
C SER A 207 20.78 -2.98 0.89
N VAL A 208 20.18 -3.61 -0.11
CA VAL A 208 20.58 -3.48 -1.51
C VAL A 208 19.42 -2.87 -2.29
N GLY A 209 19.55 -1.60 -2.64
CA GLY A 209 18.67 -0.92 -3.59
C GLY A 209 19.07 -1.27 -5.02
N SER A 210 18.10 -1.40 -5.92
CA SER A 210 18.39 -1.69 -7.32
C SER A 210 17.54 -0.85 -8.28
N PHE A 211 18.18 -0.26 -9.28
CA PHE A 211 17.52 0.43 -10.40
C PHE A 211 17.83 -0.31 -11.70
N ILE A 212 16.81 -0.96 -12.25
CA ILE A 212 16.98 -1.94 -13.34
C ILE A 212 16.34 -1.43 -14.63
N TYR A 213 17.19 -1.09 -15.61
CA TYR A 213 16.81 -0.68 -16.96
C TYR A 213 17.19 -1.77 -17.95
N LEU A 214 16.51 -2.92 -17.90
CA LEU A 214 16.77 -4.05 -18.80
C LEU A 214 15.58 -4.32 -19.71
N SER A 215 15.83 -4.70 -20.95
CA SER A 215 14.79 -5.12 -21.90
C SER A 215 14.43 -6.61 -21.77
N ILE A 216 15.32 -7.39 -21.15
CA ILE A 216 15.17 -8.84 -20.97
C ILE A 216 14.73 -9.18 -19.54
N PHE A 217 14.19 -10.39 -19.35
CA PHE A 217 14.06 -11.01 -18.03
C PHE A 217 15.41 -11.59 -17.59
N ALA A 218 16.27 -10.73 -17.04
CA ALA A 218 17.55 -11.17 -16.50
C ALA A 218 17.37 -11.82 -15.13
N LYS A 219 18.04 -12.96 -14.92
CA LYS A 219 18.21 -13.57 -13.61
C LYS A 219 19.59 -13.18 -13.08
N PHE A 220 19.61 -12.33 -12.05
CA PHE A 220 20.83 -12.02 -11.33
C PHE A 220 21.10 -13.13 -10.31
N THR A 221 22.31 -13.66 -10.30
CA THR A 221 22.76 -14.64 -9.30
C THR A 221 24.04 -14.13 -8.66
N GLY A 222 24.10 -14.07 -7.34
CA GLY A 222 25.36 -13.85 -6.63
C GLY A 222 26.27 -15.05 -6.83
N MET A 223 27.57 -14.83 -7.08
CA MET A 223 28.56 -15.88 -6.94
C MET A 223 28.76 -16.12 -5.44
N THR A 224 28.22 -17.21 -4.92
CA THR A 224 28.62 -17.71 -3.59
C THR A 224 29.98 -18.38 -3.74
N ASN A 225 31.02 -17.78 -3.15
CA ASN A 225 32.30 -18.46 -2.93
C ASN A 225 32.17 -19.53 -1.84
#